data_AF-A0AA37UNU7-F1
#
_entry.id   AF-A0AA37UNU7-F1
#
_cell.length_a   1.000
_cell.length_b   1.000
_cell.length_c   1.000
_cell.angle_alpha   90.00
_cell.angle_beta   90.00
_cell.angle_gamma   90.00
#
_symmetry.space_group_name_H-M   'P 1'
#
loop_
_entity.id
_entity.type
_entity.pdbx_description
1 polymer ?
#
loop_
_entity_poly.entity_id
_entity_poly.type
_entity_poly.pdbx_seq_one_letter_code
_entity_poly.pdbx_strand_id
1 'polypeptide(L)'
;MADAAVAGRSGEALILLRHALASGADPVPMVAAFAMKLRVMAKLWGAHGSGGELARRFGVAPWQVDRARRDSQGWSEEGLGRAVQCIAATDAAVKGASRDAVYALERMIVLVARRGR
;
A
#
# COMPACT_ATOMS: atom_id res chain seq x y z
N MET A 1 -4.60 6.69 -5.71
CA MET A 1 -3.60 5.76 -6.29
C MET A 1 -3.40 4.48 -5.48
N ALA A 2 -3.18 4.54 -4.15
CA ALA A 2 -2.95 3.34 -3.34
C ALA A 2 -4.10 2.31 -3.40
N ASP A 3 -5.35 2.77 -3.45
CA ASP A 3 -6.50 1.87 -3.59
C ASP A 3 -6.52 1.13 -4.92
N ALA A 4 -6.25 1.83 -6.02
CA ALA A 4 -6.13 1.24 -7.34
C ALA A 4 -4.99 0.21 -7.41
N ALA A 5 -3.83 0.54 -6.83
CA ALA A 5 -2.70 -0.37 -6.78
C ALA A 5 -3.02 -1.64 -6.00
N VAL A 6 -3.52 -1.55 -4.76
CA VAL A 6 -3.85 -2.75 -3.95
C VAL A 6 -4.91 -3.63 -4.62
N ALA A 7 -5.84 -3.03 -5.35
CA ALA A 7 -6.84 -3.75 -6.14
C ALA A 7 -6.30 -4.36 -7.46
N GLY A 8 -5.00 -4.23 -7.74
CA GLY A 8 -4.35 -4.77 -8.93
C GLY A 8 -4.49 -3.93 -10.19
N ARG A 9 -5.02 -2.70 -10.10
CA ARG A 9 -5.20 -1.79 -11.22
C ARG A 9 -3.97 -0.90 -11.40
N SER A 10 -2.89 -1.50 -11.91
CA SER A 10 -1.59 -0.83 -12.08
C SER A 10 -1.67 0.41 -12.99
N GLY A 11 -2.33 0.31 -14.15
CA GLY A 11 -2.45 1.42 -15.10
C GLY A 11 -3.12 2.65 -14.49
N GLU A 12 -4.27 2.45 -13.82
CA GLU A 12 -4.98 3.52 -13.12
C GLU A 12 -4.11 4.13 -12.00
N ALA A 13 -3.42 3.29 -11.22
CA ALA A 13 -2.55 3.78 -10.15
C ALA A 13 -1.38 4.63 -10.67
N LEU A 14 -0.77 4.25 -11.80
CA LEU A 14 0.32 5.00 -12.43
C LEU A 14 -0.17 6.32 -13.06
N ILE A 15 -1.36 6.34 -13.66
CA ILE A 15 -1.98 7.57 -14.17
C ILE A 15 -2.22 8.55 -13.01
N LEU A 16 -2.79 8.07 -11.90
CA LEU A 16 -3.03 8.90 -10.72
C LEU A 16 -1.73 9.43 -10.10
N LEU A 17 -0.68 8.59 -10.04
CA LEU A 17 0.65 9.04 -9.60
C LEU A 17 1.18 10.16 -10.49
N ARG A 18 1.16 9.95 -11.81
CA ARG A 18 1.66 10.94 -12.78
C ARG A 18 0.92 12.26 -12.68
N HIS A 19 -0.40 12.21 -12.56
CA HIS A 19 -1.22 13.41 -12.38
C HIS A 19 -0.84 14.15 -11.08
N ALA A 20 -0.75 13.43 -9.96
CA ALA A 20 -0.40 14.02 -8.67
C ALA A 20 0.99 14.69 -8.69
N LEU A 21 1.99 14.01 -9.27
CA LEU A 21 3.35 14.57 -9.41
C LEU A 21 3.37 15.79 -10.34
N ALA A 22 2.63 15.76 -11.45
CA ALA A 22 2.52 16.91 -12.36
C ALA A 22 1.85 18.12 -11.68
N SER A 23 0.97 17.89 -10.70
CA SER A 23 0.37 18.94 -9.86
C SER A 23 1.28 19.41 -8.71
N GLY A 24 2.51 18.91 -8.60
CA GLY A 24 3.47 19.31 -7.57
C GLY A 24 3.29 18.66 -6.21
N ALA A 25 2.53 17.57 -6.11
CA ALA A 25 2.36 16.85 -4.85
C ALA A 25 3.68 16.20 -4.39
N ASP A 26 3.94 16.27 -3.07
CA ASP A 26 5.14 15.68 -2.46
C ASP A 26 5.11 14.14 -2.52
N PRO A 27 6.18 13.47 -2.98
CA PRO A 27 6.29 12.02 -2.98
C PRO A 27 6.30 11.36 -1.59
N VAL A 28 6.71 12.04 -0.52
CA VAL A 28 6.81 11.46 0.83
C VAL A 28 5.43 11.05 1.38
N PRO A 29 4.40 11.94 1.41
CA PRO A 29 3.04 11.56 1.79
C PRO A 29 2.43 10.44 0.93
N MET A 30 2.85 10.34 -0.34
CA MET A 30 2.38 9.28 -1.22
C MET A 30 2.82 7.90 -0.71
N VAL A 31 4.08 7.71 -0.36
CA VAL A 31 4.58 6.45 0.21
C VAL A 31 3.89 6.15 1.55
N ALA A 32 3.70 7.17 2.38
CA ALA A 32 3.00 7.02 3.66
C ALA A 32 1.57 6.47 3.50
N ALA A 33 0.84 6.90 2.47
CA ALA A 33 -0.50 6.39 2.18
C ALA A 33 -0.50 4.88 1.86
N PHE A 34 0.49 4.40 1.08
CA PHE A 34 0.66 2.96 0.84
C PHE A 34 1.02 2.22 2.13
N ALA A 35 1.96 2.76 2.91
CA ALA A 35 2.41 2.16 4.16
C ALA A 35 1.25 2.00 5.17
N MET A 36 0.41 3.03 5.33
CA MET A 36 -0.77 2.97 6.20
C MET A 36 -1.73 1.87 5.76
N LYS A 37 -2.01 1.78 4.45
CA LYS A 37 -2.94 0.78 3.92
C LYS A 37 -2.41 -0.64 4.12
N LEU A 38 -1.17 -0.92 3.72
CA LEU A 38 -0.58 -2.26 3.85
C LEU A 38 -0.38 -2.66 5.31
N ARG A 39 -0.13 -1.71 6.22
CA ARG A 39 -0.04 -1.98 7.66
C ARG A 39 -1.35 -2.52 8.22
N VAL A 40 -2.50 -1.98 7.80
CA VAL A 40 -3.81 -2.49 8.25
C VAL A 40 -4.06 -3.90 7.70
N MET A 41 -3.74 -4.13 6.42
CA MET A 41 -3.83 -5.47 5.82
C MET A 41 -2.96 -6.48 6.56
N ALA A 42 -1.72 -6.11 6.88
CA ALA A 42 -0.78 -6.96 7.59
C ALA A 42 -1.22 -7.25 9.04
N LYS A 43 -1.72 -6.26 9.78
CA LYS A 43 -2.26 -6.44 11.14
C LYS A 43 -3.41 -7.45 11.19
N LEU A 44 -4.22 -7.49 10.14
CA LEU A 44 -5.41 -8.34 10.05
C LEU A 44 -5.12 -9.68 9.35
N TRP A 45 -3.90 -9.90 8.87
CA TRP A 45 -3.52 -11.14 8.20
C TRP A 45 -3.62 -12.31 9.19
N GLY A 46 -4.34 -13.37 8.80
CA GLY A 46 -4.56 -14.55 9.65
C GLY A 46 -5.42 -14.30 10.91
N ALA A 47 -5.96 -13.09 11.11
CA ALA A 47 -6.80 -12.79 12.26
C ALA A 47 -8.25 -13.27 12.06
N HIS A 48 -8.80 -13.90 13.09
CA HIS A 48 -10.16 -14.45 13.08
C HIS A 48 -11.05 -13.74 14.12
N GLY A 49 -12.34 -13.59 13.82
CA GLY A 49 -13.33 -12.92 14.67
C GLY A 49 -14.30 -12.04 13.88
N SER A 50 -15.27 -11.43 14.56
CA SER A 50 -16.16 -10.43 13.98
C SER A 50 -15.42 -9.12 13.67
N GLY A 51 -15.99 -8.30 12.78
CA GLY A 51 -15.39 -7.00 12.42
C GLY A 51 -15.18 -6.09 13.65
N GLY A 52 -16.15 -6.06 14.57
CA GLY A 52 -16.07 -5.28 15.80
C GLY A 52 -15.00 -5.77 16.78
N GLU A 53 -14.83 -7.09 16.92
CA GLU A 53 -13.76 -7.67 17.75
C GLU A 53 -12.37 -7.34 17.21
N LEU A 54 -12.17 -7.50 15.90
CA LEU A 54 -10.89 -7.19 15.27
C LEU A 54 -10.60 -5.68 15.30
N ALA A 55 -11.60 -4.84 15.11
CA ALA A 55 -11.49 -3.38 15.20
C ALA A 55 -10.96 -2.95 16.58
N ARG A 56 -11.57 -3.47 17.66
CA ARG A 56 -11.10 -3.22 19.03
C ARG A 56 -9.70 -3.78 19.28
N ARG A 57 -9.46 -5.04 18.87
CA ARG A 57 -8.18 -5.72 19.10
C ARG A 57 -7.00 -5.00 18.44
N PHE A 58 -7.19 -4.47 17.23
CA PHE A 58 -6.10 -3.87 16.45
C PHE A 58 -6.12 -2.34 16.43
N GLY A 59 -7.07 -1.71 17.13
CA GLY A 59 -7.19 -0.26 17.23
C GLY A 59 -7.49 0.41 15.88
N VAL A 60 -8.35 -0.21 15.06
CA VAL A 60 -8.76 0.31 13.75
C VAL A 60 -10.28 0.46 13.69
N ALA A 61 -10.79 1.32 12.82
CA ALA A 61 -12.24 1.46 12.65
C ALA A 61 -12.85 0.20 12.01
N PRO A 62 -14.13 -0.16 12.30
CA PRO A 62 -14.78 -1.34 11.72
C PRO A 62 -14.71 -1.37 10.19
N TRP A 63 -14.94 -0.24 9.53
CA TRP A 63 -14.86 -0.14 8.07
C TRP A 63 -13.45 -0.43 7.52
N GLN A 64 -12.40 -0.17 8.31
CA GLN A 64 -11.02 -0.51 7.92
C GLN A 64 -10.79 -2.02 7.95
N VAL A 65 -11.46 -2.73 8.86
CA VAL A 65 -11.42 -4.19 8.91
C VAL A 65 -12.08 -4.78 7.65
N ASP A 66 -13.29 -4.32 7.32
CA ASP A 66 -14.01 -4.80 6.14
C ASP A 66 -13.26 -4.49 4.84
N ARG A 67 -12.69 -3.28 4.75
CA ARG A 67 -11.86 -2.87 3.62
C ARG A 67 -10.60 -3.73 3.51
N ALA A 68 -9.87 -3.93 4.60
CA ALA A 68 -8.64 -4.72 4.59
C ALA A 68 -8.90 -6.19 4.23
N ARG A 69 -10.01 -6.79 4.71
CA ARG A 69 -10.41 -8.14 4.31
C ARG A 69 -10.64 -8.25 2.81
N ARG A 70 -11.32 -7.27 2.22
CA ARG A 70 -11.54 -7.20 0.76
C ARG A 70 -10.23 -7.00 0.00
N ASP A 71 -9.41 -6.07 0.45
CA ASP A 71 -8.14 -5.71 -0.18
C ASP A 71 -7.11 -6.86 -0.10
N SER A 72 -7.17 -7.69 0.93
CA SER A 72 -6.33 -8.88 1.09
C SER A 72 -6.71 -10.06 0.18
N GLN A 73 -7.83 -9.98 -0.55
CA GLN A 73 -8.23 -11.05 -1.47
C GLN A 73 -7.17 -11.23 -2.58
N GLY A 74 -6.67 -12.46 -2.70
CA GLY A 74 -5.67 -12.83 -3.70
C GLY A 74 -4.26 -12.30 -3.42
N TRP A 75 -4.00 -11.79 -2.22
CA TRP A 75 -2.65 -11.60 -1.68
C TRP A 75 -2.15 -12.93 -1.07
N SER A 76 -0.84 -13.06 -0.91
CA SER A 76 -0.21 -14.05 -0.04
C SER A 76 0.57 -13.35 1.08
N GLU A 77 0.93 -14.09 2.12
CA GLU A 77 1.72 -13.55 3.23
C GLU A 77 3.08 -13.06 2.73
N GLU A 78 3.74 -13.84 1.89
CA GLU A 78 5.04 -13.49 1.30
C GLU A 78 4.91 -12.29 0.36
N GLY A 79 3.83 -12.22 -0.42
CA GLY A 79 3.55 -11.08 -1.29
C GLY A 79 3.36 -9.79 -0.48
N LEU A 80 2.64 -9.86 0.63
CA LEU A 80 2.44 -8.72 1.53
C LEU A 80 3.76 -8.31 2.20
N GLY A 81 4.57 -9.28 2.65
CA GLY A 81 5.90 -9.03 3.21
C GLY A 81 6.84 -8.33 2.22
N ARG A 82 6.91 -8.82 0.97
CA ARG A 82 7.71 -8.18 -0.09
C ARG A 82 7.23 -6.76 -0.39
N ALA A 83 5.92 -6.53 -0.38
CA ALA A 83 5.37 -5.19 -0.60
C ALA A 83 5.71 -4.23 0.56
N VAL A 84 5.69 -4.70 1.81
CA VAL A 84 6.12 -3.89 2.98
C VAL A 84 7.61 -3.51 2.87
N GLN A 85 8.47 -4.45 2.50
CA GLN A 85 9.90 -4.19 2.28
C GLN A 85 10.12 -3.18 1.14
N CYS A 86 9.40 -3.32 0.04
CA CYS A 86 9.48 -2.39 -1.09
C CYS A 86 9.01 -0.98 -0.71
N ILE A 87 7.94 -0.86 0.09
CA ILE A 87 7.48 0.44 0.62
C ILE A 87 8.57 1.08 1.49
N ALA A 88 9.21 0.31 2.37
CA ALA A 88 10.29 0.83 3.21
C ALA A 88 11.49 1.31 2.38
N ALA A 89 11.91 0.56 1.36
CA ALA A 89 12.95 0.99 0.43
C ALA A 89 12.56 2.25 -0.35
N THR A 90 11.28 2.35 -0.74
CA THR A 90 10.76 3.52 -1.46
C THR A 90 10.69 4.75 -0.57
N ASP A 91 10.33 4.59 0.71
CA ASP A 91 10.33 5.66 1.72
C ASP A 91 11.72 6.27 1.89
N ALA A 92 12.76 5.42 1.97
CA ALA A 92 14.14 5.89 1.98
C ALA A 92 14.52 6.60 0.67
N ALA A 93 14.14 6.04 -0.48
CA ALA A 93 14.43 6.61 -1.79
C ALA A 93 13.85 8.02 -1.96
N VAL A 94 12.59 8.24 -1.58
CA VAL A 94 11.93 9.55 -1.68
C VAL A 94 12.48 10.57 -0.66
N LYS A 95 13.16 10.11 0.40
CA LYS A 95 13.85 10.94 1.41
C LYS A 95 15.31 11.27 1.05
N GLY A 96 15.74 10.97 -0.18
CA GLY A 96 17.06 11.33 -0.68
C GLY A 96 18.04 10.17 -0.80
N ALA A 97 17.64 8.93 -0.53
CA ALA A 97 18.49 7.75 -0.75
C ALA A 97 18.53 7.29 -2.22
N SER A 98 17.81 7.95 -3.14
CA SER A 98 17.80 7.66 -4.58
C SER A 98 18.01 8.91 -5.41
N ARG A 99 18.62 8.73 -6.59
CA ARG A 99 18.72 9.78 -7.63
C ARG A 99 17.44 9.91 -8.48
N ASP A 100 16.58 8.90 -8.42
CA ASP A 100 15.29 8.87 -9.12
C ASP A 100 14.18 8.37 -8.17
N ALA A 101 13.53 9.32 -7.51
CA ALA A 101 12.44 9.06 -6.56
C ALA A 101 11.13 8.68 -7.27
N VAL A 102 10.91 9.21 -8.49
CA VAL A 102 9.70 8.93 -9.27
C VAL A 102 9.72 7.49 -9.75
N TYR A 103 10.85 7.02 -10.29
CA TYR A 103 11.00 5.63 -10.69
C TYR A 103 10.82 4.66 -9.51
N ALA A 104 11.31 5.01 -8.32
CA ALA A 104 11.10 4.21 -7.12
C ALA A 104 9.59 4.07 -6.78
N LEU A 105 8.82 5.16 -6.88
CA LEU A 105 7.37 5.14 -6.71
C LEU A 105 6.66 4.29 -7.76
N GLU A 106 7.02 4.42 -9.04
CA GLU A 106 6.44 3.63 -10.13
C GLU A 106 6.67 2.13 -9.91
N ARG A 107 7.90 1.76 -9.54
CA ARG A 107 8.27 0.37 -9.21
C ARG A 107 7.47 -0.16 -8.02
N MET A 108 7.33 0.64 -6.96
CA MET A 108 6.51 0.30 -5.79
C MET A 108 5.05 0.04 -6.20
N ILE A 109 4.46 0.93 -7.00
CA ILE A 109 3.08 0.78 -7.47
C ILE A 109 2.91 -0.52 -8.26
N VAL A 110 3.82 -0.81 -9.19
CA VAL A 110 3.76 -2.04 -9.99
C VAL A 110 3.86 -3.28 -9.11
N LEU A 111 4.79 -3.30 -8.15
CA LEU A 111 4.94 -4.43 -7.23
C LEU A 111 3.69 -4.64 -6.37
N VAL A 112 3.15 -3.56 -5.80
CA VAL A 112 1.91 -3.62 -4.99
C VAL A 112 0.73 -4.08 -5.84
N ALA A 113 0.61 -3.60 -7.09
CA ALA A 113 -0.44 -4.05 -8.00
C ALA A 113 -0.32 -5.51 -8.43
N ARG A 114 0.89 -6.07 -8.42
CA ARG A 114 1.11 -7.50 -8.61
C ARG A 114 0.98 -8.32 -7.33
N ARG A 115 0.65 -7.66 -6.21
CA ARG A 115 0.51 -8.23 -4.88
C ARG A 115 1.82 -8.84 -4.37
N GLY A 116 2.90 -8.10 -4.60
CA GLY A 116 4.26 -8.52 -4.25
C GLY A 116 4.85 -9.55 -5.19
N ARG A 117 4.41 -9.66 -6.45
CA ARG A 117 4.98 -10.59 -7.44
C ARG A 117 5.75 -9.86 -8.53
#